data_AF-A0A1H5TDX0-F1
#
_entry.id   AF-A0A1H5TDX0-F1
#
_cell.length_a   1.000
_cell.length_b   1.000
_cell.length_c   1.000
_cell.angle_alpha   90.00
_cell.angle_beta   90.00
_cell.angle_gamma   90.00
#
_symmetry.space_group_name_H-M   'P 1'
#
loop_
_entity.id
_entity.type
_entity.pdbx_description
1 polymer ?
#
loop_
_entity_poly.entity_id
_entity_poly.type
_entity_poly.pdbx_seq_one_letter_code
_entity_poly.pdbx_strand_id
1 'polypeptide(L)'
;MIDFIRVHYQDKSRIEPFVMKQENFERVITSLEYHTGEVLYPYKANLGNMEIVINENGGYVKNSIPKLNNLLLTGQEHNYNDFSYSELCSSIDYLSDNIIDVNETKLTQLEFGFNINVPKSAEKIIEDSVLMHKLKRHTALRKFKGKGCLLEFEHTNFMIKIYDKAKQYRREENTLRFEIKFLSTKEFNPLGVYNINDLKNKDNLSMLFKYLMMWTC
;
A
#
# COMPACT_ATOMS: atom_id res chain seq x y z
N MET A 1 -0.76 8.15 7.83
CA MET A 1 0.38 7.36 7.35
C MET A 1 0.08 6.75 5.99
N ILE A 2 0.92 7.00 4.98
CA ILE A 2 0.87 6.26 3.72
C ILE A 2 1.30 4.82 4.02
N ASP A 3 0.53 3.83 3.59
CA ASP A 3 0.81 2.42 3.86
C ASP A 3 1.30 1.71 2.60
N PHE A 4 0.48 1.64 1.56
CA PHE A 4 0.75 0.84 0.37
C PHE A 4 0.74 1.68 -0.89
N ILE A 5 1.66 1.39 -1.81
CA ILE A 5 1.69 1.96 -3.15
C ILE A 5 1.74 0.87 -4.23
N ARG A 6 1.23 1.19 -5.42
CA ARG A 6 1.52 0.48 -6.67
C ARG A 6 1.76 1.48 -7.79
N VAL A 7 2.95 1.50 -8.35
CA VAL A 7 3.24 2.19 -9.61
C VAL A 7 3.12 1.21 -10.78
N HIS A 8 2.68 1.69 -11.93
CA HIS A 8 2.41 0.84 -13.10
C HIS A 8 3.10 1.36 -14.36
N TYR A 9 3.96 0.53 -14.92
CA TYR A 9 4.61 0.72 -16.21
C TYR A 9 3.67 0.17 -17.29
N GLN A 10 3.14 1.06 -18.12
CA GLN A 10 2.22 0.68 -19.21
C GLN A 10 2.91 -0.08 -20.34
N ASP A 11 4.21 0.16 -20.53
CA ASP A 11 5.04 -0.49 -21.53
C ASP A 11 6.20 -1.20 -20.82
N LYS A 12 6.31 -2.51 -21.04
CA LYS A 12 7.39 -3.33 -20.45
C LYS A 12 8.77 -2.90 -20.93
N SER A 13 8.90 -2.31 -22.12
CA SER A 13 10.18 -1.90 -22.69
C SER A 13 10.95 -0.92 -21.79
N ARG A 14 10.21 -0.16 -20.95
CA ARG A 14 10.77 0.80 -19.99
C ARG A 14 11.41 0.17 -18.77
N ILE A 15 10.93 -1.00 -18.33
CA ILE A 15 11.33 -1.60 -17.05
C ILE A 15 11.97 -2.97 -17.19
N GLU A 16 11.58 -3.76 -18.19
CA GLU A 16 12.11 -5.11 -18.37
C GLU A 16 13.63 -5.12 -18.61
N PRO A 17 14.20 -4.28 -19.49
CA PRO A 17 15.66 -4.24 -19.67
C PRO A 17 16.40 -3.81 -18.41
N PHE A 18 15.77 -3.04 -17.53
CA PHE A 18 16.33 -2.67 -16.23
C PHE A 18 16.32 -3.86 -15.26
N VAL A 19 15.19 -4.57 -15.16
CA VAL A 19 15.03 -5.72 -14.26
C VAL A 19 15.91 -6.90 -14.65
N MET A 20 16.11 -7.13 -15.95
CA MET A 20 16.86 -8.30 -16.45
C MET A 20 18.38 -8.16 -16.31
N LYS A 21 18.90 -7.02 -15.86
CA LYS A 21 20.33 -6.85 -15.59
C LYS A 21 20.69 -7.35 -14.20
N GLN A 22 21.65 -8.26 -14.14
CA GLN A 22 22.14 -8.83 -12.89
C GLN A 22 22.71 -7.78 -11.91
N GLU A 23 23.23 -6.66 -12.43
CA GLU A 23 23.72 -5.54 -11.61
C GLU A 23 22.61 -4.82 -10.83
N ASN A 24 21.37 -4.86 -11.32
CA ASN A 24 20.21 -4.23 -10.68
C ASN A 24 19.49 -5.23 -9.76
N PHE A 25 19.36 -6.48 -10.20
CA PHE A 25 18.73 -7.55 -9.42
C PHE A 25 19.52 -8.84 -9.53
N GLU A 26 20.04 -9.32 -8.40
CA GLU A 26 20.77 -10.59 -8.33
C GLU A 26 19.88 -11.77 -8.76
N ARG A 27 18.57 -11.69 -8.50
CA ARG A 27 17.61 -12.77 -8.74
C ARG A 27 16.36 -12.25 -9.44
N VAL A 28 16.11 -12.81 -10.62
CA VAL A 28 14.83 -12.71 -11.33
C VAL A 28 14.24 -14.10 -11.43
N ILE A 29 12.99 -14.27 -10.99
CA ILE A 29 12.29 -15.55 -10.95
C ILE A 29 11.18 -15.54 -12.00
N THR A 30 11.05 -16.65 -12.71
CA THR A 30 10.06 -16.83 -13.78
C THR A 30 9.65 -18.29 -13.91
N SER A 31 8.64 -18.57 -14.72
CA SER A 31 8.25 -19.93 -15.07
C SER A 31 8.87 -20.34 -16.41
N LEU A 32 9.16 -21.64 -16.54
CA LEU A 32 9.62 -22.28 -17.77
C LEU A 32 8.59 -23.34 -18.14
N GLU A 33 8.10 -23.31 -19.37
CA GLU A 33 7.29 -24.40 -19.92
C GLU A 33 8.22 -25.62 -20.14
N TYR A 34 7.83 -26.76 -19.58
CA TYR A 34 8.74 -27.91 -19.45
C TYR A 34 9.03 -28.61 -20.78
N HIS A 35 8.09 -28.60 -21.73
CA HIS A 35 8.21 -29.32 -22.99
C HIS A 35 8.85 -28.49 -24.11
N THR A 36 8.55 -27.20 -24.20
CA THR A 36 9.05 -26.27 -25.20
C THR A 36 10.32 -25.56 -24.76
N GLY A 37 10.56 -25.48 -23.43
CA GLY A 37 11.63 -24.67 -22.87
C GLY A 37 11.36 -23.16 -22.99
N GLU A 38 10.12 -22.77 -23.29
CA GLU A 38 9.72 -21.37 -23.38
C GLU A 38 9.72 -20.73 -21.99
N VAL A 39 10.40 -19.58 -21.86
CA VAL A 39 10.38 -18.78 -20.65
C VAL A 39 9.11 -17.93 -20.65
N LEU A 40 8.25 -18.14 -19.65
CA LEU A 40 6.93 -17.52 -19.57
C LEU A 40 6.94 -16.35 -18.58
N TYR A 41 6.14 -15.33 -18.87
CA TYR A 41 5.81 -14.29 -17.90
C TYR A 41 4.96 -14.83 -16.73
N PRO A 42 4.99 -14.18 -15.56
CA PRO A 42 5.70 -12.93 -15.27
C PRO A 42 7.13 -13.11 -14.75
N TYR A 43 7.99 -12.15 -15.07
CA TYR A 43 9.28 -11.97 -14.40
C TYR A 43 9.07 -11.28 -13.06
N LYS A 44 9.65 -11.85 -12.00
CA LYS A 44 9.53 -11.32 -10.64
C LYS A 44 10.89 -11.05 -10.02
N ALA A 45 11.06 -9.86 -9.51
CA ALA A 45 12.22 -9.45 -8.72
C ALA A 45 11.74 -8.73 -7.46
N ASN A 46 12.62 -8.60 -6.46
CA ASN A 46 12.32 -7.84 -5.25
C ASN A 46 13.43 -6.82 -4.99
N LEU A 47 13.04 -5.61 -4.60
CA LEU A 47 13.92 -4.62 -4.00
C LEU A 47 13.53 -4.49 -2.52
N GLY A 48 14.27 -5.17 -1.64
CA GLY A 48 13.84 -5.36 -0.26
C GLY A 48 12.47 -6.05 -0.21
N ASN A 49 11.48 -5.40 0.39
CA ASN A 49 10.11 -5.91 0.42
C ASN A 49 9.28 -5.51 -0.82
N MET A 50 9.78 -4.63 -1.69
CA MET A 50 9.01 -4.13 -2.83
C MET A 50 9.00 -5.17 -3.95
N GLU A 51 7.80 -5.59 -4.36
CA GLU A 51 7.61 -6.61 -5.41
C GLU A 51 7.61 -5.91 -6.77
N ILE A 52 8.53 -6.31 -7.65
CA ILE A 52 8.59 -5.90 -9.05
C ILE A 52 8.10 -7.07 -9.90
N VAL A 53 7.08 -6.82 -10.72
CA VAL A 53 6.50 -7.85 -11.60
C VAL A 53 6.35 -7.30 -13.01
N ILE A 54 6.94 -7.99 -13.97
CA ILE A 54 6.83 -7.70 -15.40
C ILE A 54 5.92 -8.74 -16.03
N ASN A 55 4.95 -8.30 -16.81
CA ASN A 55 4.05 -9.12 -17.61
C ASN A 55 4.30 -8.87 -19.10
N GLU A 56 3.60 -9.60 -19.97
CA GLU A 56 3.73 -9.50 -21.42
C GLU A 56 3.61 -8.08 -21.98
N ASN A 57 2.81 -7.22 -21.35
CA ASN A 57 2.50 -5.86 -21.84
C ASN A 57 3.14 -4.73 -21.02
N GLY A 58 3.54 -4.99 -19.77
CA GLY A 58 3.89 -3.91 -18.84
C GLY A 58 4.47 -4.45 -17.54
N GLY A 59 4.41 -3.66 -16.48
CA GLY A 59 4.87 -4.11 -15.17
C GLY A 59 4.38 -3.22 -14.03
N TYR A 60 4.64 -3.63 -12.81
CA TYR A 60 4.36 -2.82 -11.63
C TYR A 60 5.42 -3.02 -10.56
N VAL A 61 5.54 -1.99 -9.72
CA VAL A 61 6.23 -2.08 -8.44
C VAL A 61 5.22 -1.78 -7.34
N LYS A 62 5.11 -2.65 -6.34
CA LYS A 62 4.15 -2.48 -5.25
C LYS A 62 4.67 -3.08 -3.96
N ASN A 63 4.37 -2.45 -2.83
CA ASN A 63 4.20 -3.05 -1.50
C ASN A 63 3.91 -1.93 -0.49
N SER A 64 4.05 -2.25 0.80
CA SER A 64 4.00 -1.32 1.92
C SER A 64 5.31 -0.53 2.05
N ILE A 65 5.23 0.81 2.00
CA ILE A 65 6.38 1.70 2.19
C ILE A 65 6.88 1.71 3.65
N PRO A 66 6.02 1.75 4.69
CA PRO A 66 6.50 1.66 6.08
C PRO A 66 7.33 0.40 6.35
N LYS A 67 6.96 -0.75 5.75
CA LYS A 67 7.76 -1.97 5.84
C LYS A 67 9.13 -1.83 5.17
N LEU A 68 9.19 -1.16 4.02
CA LEU A 68 10.45 -0.85 3.35
C LEU A 68 11.36 -0.02 4.25
N ASN A 69 10.84 1.07 4.82
CA ASN A 69 11.59 1.93 5.73
C ASN A 69 12.16 1.15 6.92
N ASN A 70 11.35 0.31 7.55
CA ASN A 70 11.80 -0.51 8.68
C ASN A 70 12.84 -1.55 8.26
N LEU A 71 12.66 -2.18 7.09
CA LEU A 71 13.66 -3.09 6.55
C LEU A 71 15.01 -2.38 6.33
N LEU A 72 15.00 -1.17 5.79
CA LEU A 72 16.22 -0.39 5.54
C LEU A 72 16.88 0.10 6.84
N LEU A 73 16.11 0.48 7.84
CA LEU A 73 16.63 1.03 9.10
C LEU A 73 17.05 -0.06 10.11
N THR A 74 16.31 -1.16 10.20
CA THR A 74 16.46 -2.16 11.27
C THR A 74 16.74 -3.57 10.76
N GLY A 75 16.64 -3.80 9.45
CA GLY A 75 16.71 -5.14 8.86
C GLY A 75 15.45 -5.98 9.08
N GLN A 76 14.38 -5.40 9.64
CA GLN A 76 13.13 -6.12 9.94
C GLN A 76 11.92 -5.51 9.25
N GLU A 77 11.11 -6.37 8.62
CA GLU A 77 9.85 -5.95 8.01
C GLU A 77 8.70 -5.89 9.03
N HIS A 78 8.30 -4.68 9.41
CA HIS A 78 7.09 -4.47 10.20
C HIS A 78 6.39 -3.15 9.86
N ASN A 79 5.15 -2.97 10.35
CA ASN A 79 4.32 -1.77 10.11
C ASN A 79 3.44 -1.48 11.35
N TYR A 80 4.08 -1.52 12.52
CA TYR A 80 3.42 -1.25 13.81
C TYR A 80 3.94 0.04 14.46
N ASN A 81 5.08 0.55 14.01
CA ASN A 81 5.70 1.78 14.51
C ASN A 81 5.17 2.98 13.73
N ASP A 82 5.43 4.16 14.28
CA ASP A 82 5.14 5.39 13.58
C ASP A 82 6.01 5.51 12.33
N PHE A 83 5.42 6.03 11.27
CA PHE A 83 6.09 6.32 10.00
C PHE A 83 5.84 7.78 9.65
N SER A 84 6.90 8.55 9.82
CA SER A 84 6.94 10.00 9.69
C SER A 84 7.02 10.46 8.24
N TYR A 85 6.81 11.76 8.04
CA TYR A 85 6.95 12.37 6.72
C TYR A 85 8.39 12.30 6.18
N SER A 86 9.41 12.44 7.05
CA SER A 86 10.81 12.29 6.65
C SER A 86 11.11 10.87 6.18
N GLU A 87 10.60 9.86 6.89
CA GLU A 87 10.76 8.46 6.49
C GLU A 87 10.04 8.14 5.18
N LEU A 88 8.87 8.75 4.94
CA LEU A 88 8.20 8.69 3.64
C LEU A 88 9.07 9.26 2.52
N CYS A 89 9.65 10.44 2.72
CA CYS A 89 10.54 11.06 1.73
C CYS A 89 11.75 10.17 1.46
N SER A 90 12.45 9.72 2.51
CA SER A 90 13.62 8.85 2.37
C SER A 90 13.30 7.53 1.66
N SER A 91 12.12 6.96 1.92
CA SER A 91 11.69 5.73 1.23
C SER A 91 11.39 5.97 -0.24
N ILE A 92 10.79 7.12 -0.59
CA ILE A 92 10.56 7.50 -1.99
C ILE A 92 11.89 7.75 -2.70
N ASP A 93 12.84 8.43 -2.05
CA ASP A 93 14.18 8.69 -2.60
C ASP A 93 14.93 7.36 -2.83
N TYR A 94 14.87 6.44 -1.88
CA TYR A 94 15.44 5.09 -2.07
C TYR A 94 14.83 4.37 -3.28
N LEU A 95 13.50 4.41 -3.46
CA LEU A 95 12.88 3.83 -4.66
C LEU A 95 13.35 4.53 -5.93
N SER A 96 13.48 5.85 -5.89
CA SER A 96 13.94 6.69 -7.02
C SER A 96 15.32 6.28 -7.50
N ASP A 97 16.22 6.03 -6.56
CA ASP A 97 17.62 5.70 -6.84
C ASP A 97 17.80 4.27 -7.34
N ASN A 98 16.87 3.37 -7.01
CA ASN A 98 17.02 1.93 -7.24
C ASN A 98 16.00 1.35 -8.24
N ILE A 99 15.09 2.17 -8.78
CA ILE A 99 14.08 1.74 -9.75
C ILE A 99 13.95 2.80 -10.84
N ILE A 100 14.23 2.39 -12.08
CA ILE A 100 14.16 3.26 -13.26
C ILE A 100 12.81 3.97 -13.38
N ASP A 101 12.83 5.28 -13.60
CA ASP A 101 11.67 6.14 -13.86
C ASP A 101 10.50 6.07 -12.85
N VAL A 102 10.72 5.52 -11.65
CA VAL A 102 9.63 5.26 -10.71
C VAL A 102 8.89 6.54 -10.28
N ASN A 103 9.59 7.67 -10.27
CA ASN A 103 9.06 8.98 -9.91
C ASN A 103 8.13 9.59 -10.94
N GLU A 104 8.26 9.20 -12.21
CA GLU A 104 7.42 9.68 -13.30
C GLU A 104 6.34 8.64 -13.66
N THR A 105 6.49 7.43 -13.13
CA THR A 105 5.58 6.33 -13.38
C THR A 105 4.29 6.51 -12.61
N LYS A 106 3.17 6.26 -13.31
CA LYS A 106 1.82 6.45 -12.79
C LYS A 106 1.58 5.61 -11.53
N LEU A 107 1.22 6.28 -10.43
CA LEU A 107 0.66 5.65 -9.24
C LEU A 107 -0.77 5.18 -9.54
N THR A 108 -1.04 3.89 -9.31
CA THR A 108 -2.31 3.24 -9.66
C THR A 108 -3.08 2.74 -8.45
N GLN A 109 -2.39 2.48 -7.34
CA GLN A 109 -3.00 2.10 -6.08
C GLN A 109 -2.29 2.86 -4.96
N LEU A 110 -3.09 3.41 -4.05
CA LEU A 110 -2.62 4.13 -2.88
C LEU A 110 -3.49 3.72 -1.70
N GLU A 111 -2.87 3.29 -0.60
CA GLU A 111 -3.53 3.02 0.66
C GLU A 111 -2.89 3.84 1.76
N PHE A 112 -3.70 4.47 2.59
CA PHE A 112 -3.24 5.23 3.74
C PHE A 112 -4.29 5.23 4.84
N GLY A 113 -3.85 5.50 6.06
CA GLY A 113 -4.73 5.52 7.21
C GLY A 113 -4.07 6.09 8.44
N PHE A 114 -4.78 6.05 9.56
CA PHE A 114 -4.24 6.46 10.85
C PHE A 114 -4.61 5.44 11.94
N ASN A 115 -3.75 5.38 12.95
CA ASN A 115 -3.96 4.62 14.16
C ASN A 115 -4.64 5.54 15.19
N ILE A 116 -5.70 5.04 15.83
CA ILE A 116 -6.40 5.72 16.91
C ILE A 116 -6.26 4.86 18.16
N ASN A 117 -5.64 5.42 19.20
CA ASN A 117 -5.64 4.80 20.51
C ASN A 117 -7.01 5.00 21.15
N VAL A 118 -7.62 3.90 21.55
CA VAL A 118 -9.01 3.88 22.02
C VAL A 118 -9.09 3.28 23.43
N PRO A 119 -10.01 3.75 24.29
CA PRO A 119 -10.08 3.28 25.68
C PRO A 119 -10.72 1.88 25.82
N LYS A 120 -11.37 1.39 24.76
CA LYS A 120 -12.04 0.08 24.69
C LYS A 120 -11.46 -0.73 23.55
N SER A 121 -11.70 -2.04 23.53
CA SER A 121 -11.28 -2.87 22.41
C SER A 121 -11.82 -2.34 21.09
N ALA A 122 -10.96 -2.27 20.08
CA ALA A 122 -11.32 -1.84 18.74
C ALA A 122 -12.49 -2.68 18.19
N GLU A 123 -12.52 -3.98 18.53
CA GLU A 123 -13.63 -4.89 18.22
C GLU A 123 -14.97 -4.41 18.75
N LYS A 124 -15.06 -4.00 20.03
CA LYS A 124 -16.32 -3.50 20.59
C LYS A 124 -16.73 -2.18 19.96
N ILE A 125 -15.78 -1.28 19.69
CA ILE A 125 -16.08 0.00 19.03
C ILE A 125 -16.64 -0.23 17.63
N ILE A 126 -16.03 -1.15 16.86
CA ILE A 126 -16.51 -1.50 15.52
C ILE A 126 -17.93 -2.06 15.58
N GLU A 127 -18.21 -2.98 16.50
CA GLU A 127 -19.52 -3.62 16.65
C GLU A 127 -20.61 -2.66 17.15
N ASP A 128 -20.30 -1.86 18.16
CA ASP A 128 -21.28 -1.05 18.88
C ASP A 128 -21.49 0.33 18.23
N SER A 129 -20.49 0.86 17.51
CA SER A 129 -20.46 2.28 17.09
C SER A 129 -20.36 2.49 15.58
N VAL A 130 -19.88 1.51 14.80
CA VAL A 130 -19.73 1.69 13.34
C VAL A 130 -20.86 0.99 12.58
N LEU A 131 -21.88 1.78 12.24
CA LEU A 131 -23.09 1.26 11.57
C LEU A 131 -23.03 1.39 10.05
N MET A 132 -22.69 2.59 9.56
CA MET A 132 -22.77 2.93 8.14
C MET A 132 -21.65 3.90 7.76
N HIS A 133 -21.34 3.92 6.47
CA HIS A 133 -20.49 4.95 5.85
C HIS A 133 -21.21 5.48 4.61
N LYS A 134 -21.44 6.80 4.54
CA LYS A 134 -22.26 7.45 3.50
C LYS A 134 -23.64 6.81 3.33
N LEU A 135 -24.33 6.55 4.45
CA LEU A 135 -25.64 5.89 4.49
C LEU A 135 -25.67 4.48 3.87
N LYS A 136 -24.51 3.86 3.65
CA LYS A 136 -24.38 2.48 3.18
C LYS A 136 -23.88 1.59 4.31
N ARG A 137 -24.46 0.39 4.42
CA ARG A 137 -23.98 -0.65 5.33
C ARG A 137 -22.62 -1.18 4.88
N HIS A 138 -21.92 -1.82 5.82
CA HIS A 138 -20.65 -2.50 5.53
C HIS A 138 -20.86 -3.62 4.52
N THR A 139 -19.89 -3.79 3.64
CA THR A 139 -19.89 -4.85 2.61
C THR A 139 -19.33 -6.15 3.15
N ALA A 140 -18.44 -6.08 4.15
CA ALA A 140 -17.95 -7.24 4.87
C ALA A 140 -17.67 -6.94 6.34
N LEU A 141 -17.94 -7.94 7.19
CA LEU A 141 -17.46 -8.00 8.57
C LEU A 141 -16.77 -9.35 8.76
N ARG A 142 -15.45 -9.31 8.96
CA ARG A 142 -14.62 -10.51 9.14
C ARG A 142 -14.17 -10.59 10.59
N LYS A 143 -14.50 -11.69 11.26
CA LYS A 143 -14.04 -12.00 12.63
C LYS A 143 -12.99 -13.09 12.58
N PHE A 144 -11.84 -12.87 13.22
CA PHE A 144 -10.69 -13.77 13.14
C PHE A 144 -10.55 -14.68 14.37
N LYS A 145 -11.65 -15.29 14.84
CA LYS A 145 -11.68 -16.22 15.99
C LYS A 145 -10.84 -15.73 17.18
N GLY A 146 -11.10 -14.50 17.63
CA GLY A 146 -10.38 -13.86 18.75
C GLY A 146 -9.13 -13.06 18.38
N LYS A 147 -8.66 -13.11 17.11
CA LYS A 147 -7.53 -12.32 16.61
C LYS A 147 -7.92 -10.94 16.06
N GLY A 148 -9.09 -10.43 16.46
CA GLY A 148 -9.63 -9.15 16.05
C GLY A 148 -10.75 -9.25 15.02
N CYS A 149 -11.20 -8.08 14.57
CA CYS A 149 -12.23 -7.91 13.55
C CYS A 149 -11.77 -6.91 12.49
N LEU A 150 -12.32 -7.07 11.28
CA LEU A 150 -12.15 -6.16 10.15
C LEU A 150 -13.53 -5.87 9.57
N LEU A 151 -13.88 -4.59 9.55
CA LEU A 151 -15.07 -4.05 8.91
C LEU A 151 -14.66 -3.34 7.63
N GLU A 152 -15.31 -3.66 6.52
CA GLU A 152 -15.02 -3.10 5.20
C GLU A 152 -16.25 -2.40 4.64
N PHE A 153 -16.04 -1.22 4.06
CA PHE A 153 -17.03 -0.52 3.23
C PHE A 153 -16.46 -0.34 1.83
N GLU A 154 -16.90 -1.17 0.90
CA GLU A 154 -16.51 -1.07 -0.50
C GLU A 154 -17.42 -0.09 -1.24
N HIS A 155 -16.78 0.90 -1.88
CA HIS A 155 -17.40 1.82 -2.82
C HIS A 155 -16.78 1.58 -4.20
N THR A 156 -17.37 2.19 -5.24
CA THR A 156 -16.96 1.96 -6.63
C THR A 156 -15.47 2.22 -6.88
N ASN A 157 -14.89 3.23 -6.24
CA ASN A 157 -13.52 3.65 -6.51
C ASN A 157 -12.57 3.58 -5.29
N PHE A 158 -13.09 3.24 -4.11
CA PHE A 158 -12.29 3.15 -2.89
C PHE A 158 -12.94 2.18 -1.88
N MET A 159 -12.15 1.74 -0.92
CA MET A 159 -12.58 0.89 0.17
C MET A 159 -12.11 1.49 1.49
N ILE A 160 -13.01 1.56 2.47
CA ILE A 160 -12.65 1.89 3.86
C ILE A 160 -12.49 0.59 4.63
N LYS A 161 -11.41 0.50 5.41
CA LYS A 161 -11.11 -0.62 6.31
C LYS A 161 -10.99 -0.10 7.73
N ILE A 162 -11.70 -0.75 8.63
CA ILE A 162 -11.62 -0.45 10.06
C ILE A 162 -11.34 -1.75 10.80
N TYR A 163 -10.23 -1.81 11.53
CA TYR A 163 -9.83 -3.05 12.19
C TYR A 163 -9.04 -2.86 13.46
N ASP A 164 -9.02 -3.92 14.25
CA ASP A 164 -8.20 -4.04 15.46
C ASP A 164 -6.73 -4.28 15.07
N LYS A 165 -5.92 -3.21 15.11
CA LYS A 165 -4.49 -3.24 14.75
C LYS A 165 -3.65 -3.85 15.86
N ALA A 166 -4.05 -3.67 17.10
CA ALA A 166 -3.31 -4.16 18.26
C ALA A 166 -3.26 -5.69 18.28
N LYS A 167 -4.40 -6.35 18.06
CA LYS A 167 -4.46 -7.81 18.01
C LYS A 167 -3.69 -8.40 16.82
N GLN A 168 -3.53 -7.66 15.72
CA GLN A 168 -2.68 -8.09 14.59
C GLN A 168 -1.22 -8.30 15.02
N TYR A 169 -0.73 -7.48 15.96
CA TYR A 169 0.66 -7.52 16.43
C TYR A 169 0.80 -7.94 17.91
N ARG A 170 -0.27 -8.48 18.52
CA ARG A 170 -0.30 -8.91 19.92
C ARG A 170 0.14 -7.81 20.91
N ARG A 171 -0.31 -6.58 20.69
CA ARG A 171 -0.07 -5.45 21.61
C ARG A 171 -1.13 -5.41 22.70
N GLU A 172 -0.74 -4.92 23.88
CA GLU A 172 -1.64 -4.78 25.04
C GLU A 172 -2.59 -3.58 24.91
N GLU A 173 -2.14 -2.50 24.26
CA GLU A 173 -2.92 -1.30 24.03
C GLU A 173 -3.99 -1.53 22.96
N ASN A 174 -5.17 -0.89 23.09
CA ASN A 174 -6.19 -0.98 22.06
C ASN A 174 -5.94 0.07 20.96
N THR A 175 -5.60 -0.39 19.76
CA THR A 175 -5.40 0.47 18.57
C THR A 175 -6.42 0.13 17.49
N LEU A 176 -7.28 1.09 17.18
CA LEU A 176 -8.19 1.05 16.04
C LEU A 176 -7.49 1.64 14.82
N ARG A 177 -7.40 0.90 13.72
CA ARG A 177 -6.92 1.45 12.46
C ARG A 177 -8.10 1.85 11.59
N PHE A 178 -8.03 3.06 11.04
CA PHE A 178 -8.94 3.53 10.00
C PHE A 178 -8.12 3.79 8.72
N GLU A 179 -8.38 3.03 7.68
CA GLU A 179 -7.64 3.05 6.40
C GLU A 179 -8.59 3.27 5.22
N ILE A 180 -8.09 3.97 4.21
CA ILE A 180 -8.66 3.99 2.87
C ILE A 180 -7.70 3.34 1.89
N LYS A 181 -8.26 2.50 1.02
CA LYS A 181 -7.62 1.95 -0.16
C LYS A 181 -8.30 2.51 -1.38
N PHE A 182 -7.58 3.25 -2.22
CA PHE A 182 -8.08 3.64 -3.52
C PHE A 182 -8.01 2.47 -4.51
N LEU A 183 -9.14 2.19 -5.17
CA LEU A 183 -9.25 1.20 -6.24
C LEU A 183 -9.08 1.84 -7.63
N SER A 184 -9.21 3.16 -7.71
CA SER A 184 -9.10 3.92 -8.95
C SER A 184 -8.35 5.24 -8.76
N THR A 185 -7.45 5.53 -9.70
CA THR A 185 -6.74 6.82 -9.79
C THR A 185 -7.68 8.03 -9.89
N LYS A 186 -8.93 7.83 -10.32
CA LYS A 186 -9.94 8.88 -10.42
C LYS A 186 -10.25 9.54 -9.08
N GLU A 187 -10.01 8.87 -7.96
CA GLU A 187 -10.28 9.43 -6.62
C GLU A 187 -9.15 10.28 -6.07
N PHE A 188 -7.89 9.94 -6.38
CA PHE A 188 -6.73 10.62 -5.79
C PHE A 188 -5.96 11.52 -6.75
N ASN A 189 -6.09 11.34 -8.07
CA ASN A 189 -5.55 12.30 -9.03
C ASN A 189 -6.10 13.72 -8.84
N PRO A 190 -7.41 13.94 -8.57
CA PRO A 190 -7.93 15.28 -8.27
C PRO A 190 -7.34 15.91 -7.00
N LEU A 191 -6.69 15.10 -6.15
CA LEU A 191 -5.99 15.55 -4.95
C LEU A 191 -4.51 15.89 -5.21
N GLY A 192 -4.10 15.95 -6.49
CA GLY A 192 -2.75 16.34 -6.90
C GLY A 192 -1.73 15.20 -6.91
N VAL A 193 -2.16 13.94 -6.76
CA VAL A 193 -1.27 12.77 -6.69
C VAL A 193 -1.39 11.92 -7.94
N TYR A 194 -0.34 11.88 -8.75
CA TYR A 194 -0.27 11.14 -10.02
C TYR A 194 0.86 10.10 -10.02
N ASN A 195 1.95 10.37 -9.30
CA ASN A 195 3.11 9.50 -9.12
C ASN A 195 3.54 9.47 -7.64
N ILE A 196 4.60 8.72 -7.31
CA ILE A 196 5.07 8.65 -5.92
C ILE A 196 5.77 9.92 -5.44
N ASN A 197 6.40 10.68 -6.33
CA ASN A 197 7.09 11.92 -5.97
C ASN A 197 6.09 12.99 -5.49
N ASP A 198 4.86 12.97 -6.00
CA ASP A 198 3.77 13.86 -5.53
C ASP A 198 3.41 13.63 -4.06
N LEU A 199 3.73 12.47 -3.47
CA LEU A 199 3.52 12.18 -2.05
C LEU A 199 4.53 12.91 -1.15
N LYS A 200 5.62 13.47 -1.71
CA LYS A 200 6.54 14.36 -1.01
C LYS A 200 5.98 15.77 -0.89
N ASN A 201 4.86 16.11 -1.52
CA ASN A 201 4.21 17.39 -1.32
C ASN A 201 3.26 17.32 -0.10
N LYS A 202 3.53 18.13 0.92
CA LYS A 202 2.70 18.22 2.14
C LYS A 202 1.27 18.67 1.88
N ASP A 203 1.04 19.50 0.86
CA ASP A 203 -0.31 19.97 0.51
C ASP A 203 -1.14 18.81 -0.06
N ASN A 204 -0.55 18.00 -0.95
CA ASN A 204 -1.16 16.78 -1.47
C ASN A 204 -1.48 15.79 -0.34
N LEU A 205 -0.54 15.58 0.60
CA LEU A 205 -0.79 14.75 1.78
C LEU A 205 -1.93 15.31 2.63
N SER A 206 -1.97 16.62 2.85
CA SER A 206 -3.05 17.29 3.59
C SER A 206 -4.41 17.04 2.91
N MET A 207 -4.47 17.16 1.57
CA MET A 207 -5.68 16.87 0.80
C MET A 207 -6.12 15.41 0.93
N LEU A 208 -5.18 14.45 0.93
CA LEU A 208 -5.49 13.03 1.18
C LEU A 208 -6.10 12.80 2.57
N PHE A 209 -5.48 13.33 3.63
CA PHE A 209 -6.02 13.16 4.98
C PHE A 209 -7.33 13.91 5.18
N LYS A 210 -7.49 15.10 4.60
CA LYS A 210 -8.77 15.81 4.56
C LYS A 210 -9.84 15.00 3.84
N TYR A 211 -9.51 14.38 2.70
CA TYR A 211 -10.43 13.47 2.03
C TYR A 211 -10.88 12.39 3.01
N LEU A 212 -9.96 11.69 3.67
CA LEU A 212 -10.33 10.62 4.62
C LEU A 212 -11.23 11.10 5.78
N MET A 213 -11.02 12.32 6.28
CA MET A 213 -11.78 12.90 7.41
C MET A 213 -13.10 13.56 7.01
N MET A 214 -13.19 14.18 5.83
CA MET A 214 -14.37 14.96 5.43
C MET A 214 -15.59 14.10 5.07
N TRP A 215 -15.42 12.78 4.97
CA TRP A 215 -16.53 11.85 4.70
C TRP A 215 -17.11 11.19 5.96
N THR A 216 -16.75 11.65 7.17
CA THR A 216 -17.23 11.09 8.45
C THR A 216 -18.40 11.84 9.09
N CYS A 217 -19.04 12.79 8.41
CA CYS A 217 -20.21 13.52 8.91
C CYS A 217 -21.40 13.38 7.95
#